data_AF-A0A948TPV4-F1
#
_entry.id   AF-A0A948TPV4-F1
#
_cell.length_a   1.000
_cell.length_b   1.000
_cell.length_c   1.000
_cell.angle_alpha   90.00
_cell.angle_beta   90.00
_cell.angle_gamma   90.00
#
_symmetry.space_group_name_H-M   'P 1'
#
loop_
_entity.id
_entity.type
_entity.pdbx_description
1 polymer ?
#
loop_
_entity_poly.entity_id
_entity_poly.type
_entity_poly.pdbx_seq_one_letter_code
_entity_poly.pdbx_strand_id
1 'polypeptide(L)'
;MARKNKKQSGGGLKGFILLAAVIVGALYIHQNGEKVFTPETAKAIENKTGTAENAGTEAGDDGFSLQLEIPKTIRKRNEIVIGHVGYTVSYNDVYKTPNWVAWELTRKETAGDEGRTNKFLPDPKLPEPRVVTSDYTNSGYDRGHMAPAADMKWSKQAMKESFYMSNICPQNRKLNRDDWGDLEESCRKWAEKYGTVYIACGPIYDTKSPKRIGEHKVAVPDRFFKVVLIYNRKNPIAMGFLFENKAHHQHLKNYMVTVDQVEEATGLDFFSKVPDSIEKRIESTIPEGIDF
;
A
#
# COMPACT_ATOMS: atom_id res chain seq x y z
N MET A 1 -52.27 15.93 -7.92
CA MET A 1 -52.04 15.61 -6.49
C MET A 1 -51.80 14.12 -6.36
N ALA A 2 -50.62 13.67 -5.93
CA ALA A 2 -50.40 12.30 -5.45
C ALA A 2 -49.17 12.30 -4.52
N ARG A 3 -49.33 11.66 -3.35
CA ARG A 3 -48.51 11.76 -2.14
C ARG A 3 -47.12 11.11 -2.28
N LYS A 4 -46.12 11.77 -1.67
CA LYS A 4 -44.82 11.19 -1.26
C LYS A 4 -45.03 10.15 -0.16
N ASN A 5 -44.48 8.94 -0.32
CA ASN A 5 -44.27 8.00 0.78
C ASN A 5 -42.80 8.08 1.25
N LYS A 6 -42.62 8.53 2.49
CA LYS A 6 -41.34 8.62 3.20
C LYS A 6 -41.15 7.30 3.96
N LYS A 7 -40.15 6.50 3.60
CA LYS A 7 -39.74 5.30 4.38
C LYS A 7 -38.97 5.79 5.61
N GLN A 8 -39.53 5.63 6.80
CA GLN A 8 -38.78 5.70 8.06
C GLN A 8 -38.03 4.38 8.24
N SER A 9 -36.70 4.42 8.30
CA SER A 9 -35.89 3.29 8.77
C SER A 9 -35.78 3.37 10.28
N GLY A 10 -36.41 2.43 10.98
CA GLY A 10 -36.26 2.26 12.43
C GLY A 10 -34.84 1.82 12.78
N GLY A 11 -34.03 2.74 13.29
CA GLY A 11 -32.82 2.40 14.03
C GLY A 11 -33.23 1.63 15.29
N GLY A 12 -32.96 0.32 15.28
CA GLY A 12 -33.47 -0.62 16.27
C GLY A 12 -33.00 -0.30 17.69
N LEU A 13 -33.96 -0.34 18.61
CA LEU A 13 -33.84 -0.26 20.08
C LEU A 13 -32.65 -1.07 20.66
N LYS A 14 -32.18 -2.11 19.96
CA LYS A 14 -31.03 -2.95 20.32
C LYS A 14 -29.67 -2.21 20.29
N GLY A 15 -29.47 -1.27 19.37
CA GLY A 15 -28.22 -0.50 19.29
C GLY A 15 -28.08 0.51 20.43
N PHE A 16 -29.20 1.08 20.87
CA PHE A 16 -29.24 1.98 22.02
C PHE A 16 -29.02 1.26 23.35
N ILE A 17 -29.55 0.04 23.52
CA ILE A 17 -29.34 -0.75 24.73
C ILE A 17 -27.86 -1.13 24.90
N LEU A 18 -27.17 -1.49 23.80
CA LEU A 18 -25.76 -1.86 23.83
C LEU A 18 -24.85 -0.66 24.15
N LEU A 19 -25.13 0.50 23.56
CA LEU A 19 -24.38 1.73 23.83
C LEU A 19 -24.60 2.21 25.29
N ALA A 20 -25.83 2.12 25.78
CA ALA A 20 -26.15 2.47 27.18
C ALA A 20 -25.46 1.54 28.18
N ALA A 21 -25.38 0.23 27.90
CA ALA A 21 -24.67 -0.73 28.76
C ALA A 21 -23.16 -0.45 28.84
N VAL A 22 -22.52 -0.07 27.73
CA VAL A 22 -21.09 0.29 27.70
C VAL A 22 -20.83 1.57 28.50
N ILE A 23 -21.69 2.58 28.37
CA ILE A 23 -21.55 3.84 29.09
C ILE A 23 -21.77 3.64 30.59
N VAL A 24 -22.77 2.85 30.99
CA VAL A 24 -23.02 2.51 32.40
C VAL A 24 -21.85 1.71 32.99
N GLY A 25 -21.29 0.77 32.23
CA GLY A 25 -20.10 0.01 32.64
C GLY A 25 -18.86 0.90 32.84
N ALA A 26 -18.61 1.83 31.91
CA ALA A 26 -17.50 2.77 32.01
C ALA A 26 -17.66 3.73 33.20
N LEU A 27 -18.88 4.21 33.45
CA LEU A 27 -19.19 5.07 34.61
C LEU A 27 -19.05 4.31 35.93
N TYR A 28 -19.48 3.05 35.99
CA TYR A 28 -19.33 2.21 37.18
C TYR A 28 -17.85 1.96 37.50
N ILE A 29 -17.02 1.69 36.48
CA ILE A 29 -15.57 1.51 36.64
C ILE A 29 -14.91 2.83 37.05
N HIS A 30 -15.32 3.96 36.48
CA HIS A 30 -14.78 5.27 36.84
C HIS A 30 -15.12 5.67 38.29
N GLN A 31 -16.33 5.35 38.76
CA GLN A 31 -16.77 5.67 40.12
C GLN A 31 -16.25 4.68 41.18
N ASN A 32 -15.94 3.44 40.81
CA ASN A 32 -15.60 2.36 41.77
C ASN A 32 -14.24 1.69 41.50
N GLY A 33 -13.36 2.31 40.70
CA GLY A 33 -12.13 1.67 40.18
C GLY A 33 -11.25 0.98 41.22
N GLU A 34 -11.10 1.56 42.41
CA GLU A 34 -10.32 0.96 43.51
C GLU A 34 -11.01 -0.25 44.18
N LYS A 35 -12.34 -0.38 44.09
CA LYS A 35 -13.10 -1.54 44.60
C LYS A 35 -13.27 -2.65 43.57
N VAL A 36 -13.12 -2.35 42.28
CA VAL A 36 -13.27 -3.31 41.17
C VAL A 36 -11.96 -4.04 40.86
N PHE A 37 -10.81 -3.40 41.11
CA PHE A 37 -9.47 -4.00 40.96
C PHE A 37 -8.84 -4.29 42.32
N THR A 38 -9.34 -5.32 42.99
CA THR A 38 -8.68 -5.89 44.17
C THR A 38 -7.56 -6.85 43.75
N PRO A 39 -6.55 -7.10 44.60
CA PRO A 39 -5.53 -8.12 44.34
C PRO A 39 -6.12 -9.52 44.08
N GLU A 40 -7.30 -9.81 44.62
CA GLU A 40 -8.03 -11.07 44.42
C GLU A 40 -8.69 -11.16 43.04
N THR A 41 -9.23 -10.05 42.51
CA THR A 41 -9.77 -10.01 41.14
C THR A 41 -8.67 -10.00 40.09
N ALA A 42 -7.53 -9.36 40.36
CA ALA A 42 -6.33 -9.46 39.53
C ALA A 42 -5.80 -10.90 39.46
N LYS A 43 -5.70 -11.59 40.61
CA LYS A 43 -5.32 -13.02 40.65
C LYS A 43 -6.34 -13.95 39.97
N ALA A 44 -7.63 -13.63 40.01
CA ALA A 44 -8.66 -14.41 39.30
C ALA A 44 -8.56 -14.26 37.77
N ILE A 45 -8.09 -13.11 37.27
CA ILE A 45 -7.79 -12.87 35.85
C ILE A 45 -6.51 -13.62 35.44
N GLU A 46 -5.49 -13.59 36.29
CA GLU A 46 -4.19 -14.26 36.08
C GLU A 46 -4.36 -15.80 36.09
N ASN A 47 -5.16 -16.35 37.02
CA ASN A 47 -5.46 -17.79 37.08
C ASN A 47 -6.34 -18.29 35.91
N LYS A 48 -7.10 -17.40 35.25
CA LYS A 48 -7.83 -17.73 34.01
C LYS A 48 -6.96 -17.64 32.75
N THR A 49 -5.82 -16.95 32.80
CA THR A 49 -4.86 -16.87 31.68
C THR A 49 -3.81 -17.97 31.76
N GLY A 50 -3.46 -18.47 32.96
CA GLY A 50 -2.46 -19.51 33.17
C GLY A 50 -2.87 -20.98 32.89
N THR A 51 -4.08 -21.25 32.38
CA THR A 51 -4.56 -22.61 32.06
C THR A 51 -4.89 -22.84 30.58
N ALA A 52 -4.58 -21.89 29.70
CA ALA A 52 -4.79 -22.00 28.26
C ALA A 52 -3.50 -22.32 27.46
N GLU A 53 -2.42 -22.76 28.12
CA GLU A 53 -1.23 -23.31 27.46
C GLU A 53 -1.37 -24.83 27.35
N ASN A 54 -2.13 -25.28 26.34
CA ASN A 54 -2.11 -26.60 25.67
C ASN A 54 -3.52 -26.97 25.18
N ALA A 55 -4.01 -26.20 24.22
CA ALA A 55 -4.99 -26.68 23.26
C ALA A 55 -4.68 -25.99 21.93
N GLY A 56 -4.11 -26.76 21.00
CA GLY A 56 -3.87 -26.31 19.64
C GLY A 56 -5.17 -25.73 19.07
N THR A 57 -5.16 -24.42 18.87
CA THR A 57 -6.16 -23.70 18.11
C THR A 57 -5.39 -22.93 17.08
N GLU A 58 -5.54 -23.35 15.83
CA GLU A 58 -5.25 -22.56 14.65
C GLU A 58 -6.07 -21.27 14.75
N ALA A 59 -5.47 -20.25 15.38
CA ALA A 59 -5.98 -18.90 15.30
C ALA A 59 -5.63 -18.38 13.90
N GLY A 60 -6.65 -18.32 13.04
CA GLY A 60 -6.60 -17.54 11.82
C GLY A 60 -6.12 -16.13 12.15
N ASP A 61 -4.97 -15.77 11.60
CA ASP A 61 -4.52 -14.39 11.47
C ASP A 61 -5.42 -13.73 10.43
N ASP A 62 -6.63 -13.39 10.85
CA ASP A 62 -7.56 -12.57 10.10
C ASP A 62 -7.08 -11.12 10.22
N GLY A 63 -5.86 -10.85 9.75
CA GLY A 63 -5.16 -9.58 9.87
C GLY A 63 -6.02 -8.46 9.29
N PHE A 64 -6.49 -7.57 10.15
CA PHE A 64 -7.23 -6.38 9.73
C PHE A 64 -6.28 -5.44 8.98
N SER A 65 -6.26 -5.53 7.65
CA SER A 65 -5.49 -4.62 6.81
C SER A 65 -6.03 -3.20 6.94
N LEU A 66 -5.15 -2.27 7.35
CA LEU A 66 -5.50 -0.85 7.47
C LEU A 66 -5.61 -0.15 6.11
N GLN A 67 -5.03 -0.75 5.06
CA GLN A 67 -5.00 -0.22 3.71
C GLN A 67 -4.55 1.25 3.66
N LEU A 68 -3.52 1.60 4.44
CA LEU A 68 -2.99 2.97 4.52
C LEU A 68 -2.25 3.37 3.25
N GLU A 69 -1.74 2.38 2.51
CA GLU A 69 -1.04 2.53 1.24
C GLU A 69 -1.93 2.95 0.07
N ILE A 70 -3.24 2.73 0.16
CA ILE A 70 -4.17 3.00 -0.95
C ILE A 70 -4.40 4.51 -1.06
N PRO A 71 -3.92 5.18 -2.13
CA PRO A 71 -4.09 6.61 -2.26
C PRO A 71 -5.52 6.97 -2.64
N LYS A 72 -5.93 8.17 -2.30
CA LYS A 72 -7.19 8.76 -2.71
C LYS A 72 -6.99 9.62 -3.97
N THR A 73 -7.84 9.42 -4.96
CA THR A 73 -7.77 10.16 -6.23
C THR A 73 -8.36 11.56 -6.07
N ILE A 74 -7.52 12.60 -6.13
CA ILE A 74 -7.97 14.01 -6.08
C ILE A 74 -8.37 14.50 -7.47
N ARG A 75 -7.59 14.14 -8.50
CA ARG A 75 -7.83 14.51 -9.90
C ARG A 75 -8.39 13.33 -10.70
N LYS A 76 -9.54 13.54 -11.34
CA LYS A 76 -10.20 12.53 -12.19
C LYS A 76 -9.23 12.01 -13.25
N ARG A 77 -9.18 10.68 -13.37
CA ARG A 77 -8.31 9.95 -14.32
C ARG A 77 -9.02 8.72 -14.86
N ASN A 78 -8.50 8.16 -15.94
CA ASN A 78 -8.91 6.83 -16.38
C ASN A 78 -8.31 5.81 -15.42
N GLU A 79 -9.15 4.98 -14.80
CA GLU A 79 -8.69 3.95 -13.86
C GLU A 79 -9.56 2.70 -13.89
N ILE A 80 -8.89 1.56 -13.76
CA ILE A 80 -9.46 0.25 -13.44
C ILE A 80 -8.72 -0.23 -12.19
N VAL A 81 -9.40 -0.25 -11.03
CA VAL A 81 -8.80 -0.68 -9.77
C VAL A 81 -8.93 -2.19 -9.62
N ILE A 82 -7.80 -2.87 -9.42
CA ILE A 82 -7.71 -4.33 -9.36
C ILE A 82 -6.93 -4.71 -8.10
N GLY A 83 -7.55 -5.52 -7.24
CA GLY A 83 -6.88 -6.16 -6.12
C GLY A 83 -6.29 -7.50 -6.56
N HIS A 84 -4.99 -7.68 -6.36
CA HIS A 84 -4.26 -8.95 -6.44
C HIS A 84 -3.84 -9.38 -5.02
N VAL A 85 -3.31 -10.59 -4.87
CA VAL A 85 -2.99 -11.15 -3.54
C VAL A 85 -1.98 -10.30 -2.78
N GLY A 86 -0.95 -9.80 -3.45
CA GLY A 86 0.11 -9.03 -2.81
C GLY A 86 0.06 -7.52 -3.02
N TYR A 87 -0.82 -7.01 -3.89
CA TYR A 87 -0.88 -5.58 -4.19
C TYR A 87 -2.22 -5.18 -4.80
N THR A 88 -2.53 -3.89 -4.72
CA THR A 88 -3.63 -3.26 -5.48
C THR A 88 -3.05 -2.35 -6.55
N VAL A 89 -3.65 -2.35 -7.74
CA VAL A 89 -3.26 -1.49 -8.86
C VAL A 89 -4.43 -0.65 -9.34
N SER A 90 -4.23 0.65 -9.55
CA SER A 90 -5.08 1.49 -10.41
C SER A 90 -4.48 1.51 -11.79
N TYR A 91 -5.09 0.81 -12.75
CA TYR A 91 -4.57 0.68 -14.12
C TYR A 91 -5.16 1.75 -15.05
N ASN A 92 -4.32 2.37 -15.89
CA ASN A 92 -4.76 3.37 -16.86
C ASN A 92 -4.79 2.78 -18.26
N ASP A 93 -5.98 2.60 -18.83
CA ASP A 93 -6.13 1.94 -20.14
C ASP A 93 -5.63 2.81 -21.32
N VAL A 94 -5.52 4.13 -21.11
CA VAL A 94 -5.00 5.07 -22.13
C VAL A 94 -3.47 5.01 -22.20
N TYR A 95 -2.81 4.93 -21.04
CA TYR A 95 -1.35 4.80 -20.99
C TYR A 95 -0.87 3.35 -21.09
N LYS A 96 -1.77 2.39 -20.84
CA LYS A 96 -1.47 0.97 -20.76
C LYS A 96 -0.41 0.62 -19.69
N THR A 97 -0.34 1.46 -18.66
CA THR A 97 0.50 1.32 -17.46
C THR A 97 -0.36 1.63 -16.22
N PRO A 98 0.08 1.28 -15.00
CA PRO A 98 -0.60 1.75 -13.80
C PRO A 98 -0.59 3.29 -13.67
N ASN A 99 -1.60 3.85 -13.03
CA ASN A 99 -1.54 5.16 -12.39
C ASN A 99 -0.73 5.06 -11.08
N TRP A 100 -0.99 4.00 -10.31
CA TRP A 100 -0.28 3.64 -9.09
C TRP A 100 -0.44 2.14 -8.80
N VAL A 101 0.52 1.59 -8.09
CA VAL A 101 0.48 0.26 -7.46
C VAL A 101 0.82 0.44 -5.99
N ALA A 102 0.05 -0.18 -5.10
CA ALA A 102 0.20 -0.03 -3.67
C ALA A 102 0.10 -1.37 -2.95
N TRP A 103 0.95 -1.57 -1.93
CA TRP A 103 0.99 -2.77 -1.10
C TRP A 103 1.46 -2.49 0.33
N GLU A 104 1.01 -3.33 1.25
CA GLU A 104 1.61 -3.48 2.57
C GLU A 104 2.74 -4.51 2.47
N LEU A 105 3.87 -4.22 3.11
CA LEU A 105 4.97 -5.16 3.23
C LEU A 105 5.30 -5.36 4.71
N THR A 106 5.02 -6.55 5.20
CA THR A 106 5.30 -6.98 6.57
C THR A 106 6.66 -7.68 6.67
N ARG A 107 7.23 -7.70 7.89
CA ARG A 107 8.44 -8.45 8.23
C ARG A 107 8.33 -9.94 7.89
N LYS A 108 7.13 -10.52 8.03
CA LYS A 108 6.90 -11.93 7.71
C LYS A 108 7.03 -12.17 6.21
N GLU A 109 6.54 -11.25 5.40
CA GLU A 109 6.56 -11.35 3.94
C GLU A 109 7.96 -11.20 3.34
N THR A 110 8.89 -10.51 4.03
CA THR A 110 10.29 -10.42 3.57
C THR A 110 11.06 -11.73 3.68
N ALA A 111 10.58 -12.69 4.50
CA ALA A 111 11.25 -13.96 4.76
C ALA A 111 10.87 -15.08 3.76
N GLY A 112 10.06 -14.79 2.74
CA GLY A 112 9.64 -15.79 1.75
C GLY A 112 10.79 -16.28 0.85
N ASP A 113 10.66 -17.52 0.34
CA ASP A 113 11.67 -18.20 -0.48
C ASP A 113 11.20 -18.54 -1.90
N GLU A 114 9.98 -18.16 -2.30
CA GLU A 114 9.46 -18.45 -3.64
C GLU A 114 10.37 -17.84 -4.72
N GLY A 115 10.70 -18.66 -5.72
CA GLY A 115 11.54 -18.27 -6.84
C GLY A 115 10.83 -17.34 -7.83
N ARG A 116 11.59 -16.47 -8.48
CA ARG A 116 11.07 -15.61 -9.56
C ARG A 116 10.56 -16.46 -10.72
N THR A 117 9.32 -16.21 -11.17
CA THR A 117 8.78 -16.92 -12.35
C THR A 117 9.42 -16.43 -13.65
N ASN A 118 9.79 -15.14 -13.73
CA ASN A 118 10.25 -14.46 -14.95
C ASN A 118 9.28 -14.58 -16.14
N LYS A 119 8.00 -14.88 -15.88
CA LYS A 119 6.95 -15.05 -16.88
C LYS A 119 6.02 -13.85 -16.87
N PHE A 120 6.35 -12.85 -17.67
CA PHE A 120 5.48 -11.69 -17.90
C PHE A 120 4.23 -12.11 -18.67
N LEU A 121 3.06 -11.80 -18.13
CA LEU A 121 1.77 -12.27 -18.64
C LEU A 121 0.75 -11.12 -18.66
N PRO A 122 -0.15 -11.07 -19.66
CA PRO A 122 -1.31 -10.18 -19.61
C PRO A 122 -2.11 -10.39 -18.32
N ASP A 123 -2.56 -9.30 -17.69
CA ASP A 123 -3.39 -9.41 -16.48
C ASP A 123 -4.77 -9.98 -16.84
N PRO A 124 -5.18 -11.15 -16.31
CA PRO A 124 -6.46 -11.76 -16.63
C PRO A 124 -7.68 -10.94 -16.19
N LYS A 125 -7.51 -9.95 -15.30
CA LYS A 125 -8.59 -9.08 -14.81
C LYS A 125 -8.80 -7.82 -15.66
N LEU A 126 -7.95 -7.57 -16.66
CA LEU A 126 -8.12 -6.44 -17.60
C LEU A 126 -8.94 -6.84 -18.83
N PRO A 127 -9.75 -5.92 -19.40
CA PRO A 127 -10.40 -6.14 -20.69
C PRO A 127 -9.38 -6.17 -21.83
N GLU A 128 -9.77 -6.77 -22.97
CA GLU A 128 -8.99 -6.70 -24.20
C GLU A 128 -9.07 -5.30 -24.84
N PRO A 129 -8.03 -4.84 -25.56
CA PRO A 129 -6.75 -5.52 -25.76
C PRO A 129 -5.77 -5.28 -24.59
N ARG A 130 -5.12 -6.36 -24.15
CA ARG A 130 -4.16 -6.34 -23.03
C ARG A 130 -2.72 -6.24 -23.51
N VAL A 131 -1.90 -5.56 -22.71
CA VAL A 131 -0.45 -5.52 -22.93
C VAL A 131 0.15 -6.91 -22.82
N VAL A 132 1.01 -7.25 -23.77
CA VAL A 132 1.72 -8.53 -23.86
C VAL A 132 3.23 -8.31 -23.80
N THR A 133 3.96 -9.39 -23.54
CA THR A 133 5.42 -9.38 -23.43
C THR A 133 6.12 -8.83 -24.67
N SER A 134 5.56 -9.06 -25.87
CA SER A 134 6.12 -8.58 -27.15
C SER A 134 6.08 -7.07 -27.31
N ASP A 135 5.21 -6.34 -26.59
CA ASP A 135 5.18 -4.87 -26.64
C ASP A 135 6.49 -4.22 -26.16
N TYR A 136 7.23 -4.94 -25.32
CA TYR A 136 8.50 -4.48 -24.74
C TYR A 136 9.73 -4.99 -25.51
N THR A 137 9.56 -5.97 -26.40
CA THR A 137 10.65 -6.58 -27.15
C THR A 137 11.31 -5.52 -28.06
N ASN A 138 12.64 -5.41 -27.99
CA ASN A 138 13.44 -4.44 -28.75
C ASN A 138 13.06 -2.95 -28.53
N SER A 139 12.33 -2.63 -27.45
CA SER A 139 11.89 -1.27 -27.16
C SER A 139 12.99 -0.35 -26.61
N GLY A 140 14.08 -0.94 -26.08
CA GLY A 140 15.13 -0.25 -25.34
C GLY A 140 14.87 -0.11 -23.83
N TYR A 141 13.67 -0.45 -23.35
CA TYR A 141 13.29 -0.39 -21.94
C TYR A 141 13.27 -1.79 -21.30
N ASP A 142 13.50 -1.85 -19.99
CA ASP A 142 13.21 -3.03 -19.18
C ASP A 142 11.71 -3.07 -18.83
N ARG A 143 11.24 -4.26 -18.47
CA ARG A 143 9.92 -4.47 -17.85
C ARG A 143 10.04 -4.18 -16.36
N GLY A 144 10.01 -2.91 -16.00
CA GLY A 144 10.17 -2.43 -14.63
C GLY A 144 8.95 -2.73 -13.79
N HIS A 145 9.14 -3.37 -12.64
CA HIS A 145 8.05 -3.68 -11.70
C HIS A 145 7.72 -2.45 -10.86
N MET A 146 6.43 -2.22 -10.60
CA MET A 146 6.00 -1.26 -9.58
C MET A 146 6.02 -1.92 -8.20
N ALA A 147 5.22 -2.96 -7.99
CA ALA A 147 5.36 -3.89 -6.86
C ALA A 147 6.38 -4.99 -7.23
N PRO A 148 7.55 -5.07 -6.57
CA PRO A 148 8.62 -5.95 -7.01
C PRO A 148 8.35 -7.41 -6.64
N ALA A 149 8.76 -8.32 -7.53
CA ALA A 149 8.67 -9.76 -7.27
C ALA A 149 9.38 -10.20 -5.98
N ALA A 150 10.43 -9.49 -5.56
CA ALA A 150 11.17 -9.80 -4.33
C ALA A 150 10.34 -9.58 -3.06
N ASP A 151 9.32 -8.73 -3.10
CA ASP A 151 8.41 -8.46 -1.98
C ASP A 151 7.25 -9.49 -1.94
N MET A 152 7.16 -10.35 -2.96
CA MET A 152 6.06 -11.31 -3.16
C MET A 152 6.50 -12.77 -2.96
N LYS A 153 7.68 -12.99 -2.37
CA LYS A 153 8.26 -14.34 -2.19
C LYS A 153 7.52 -15.22 -1.19
N TRP A 154 6.63 -14.63 -0.40
CA TRP A 154 5.85 -15.33 0.63
C TRP A 154 4.67 -16.13 0.07
N SER A 155 4.31 -15.95 -1.21
CA SER A 155 3.22 -16.68 -1.84
C SER A 155 3.49 -16.91 -3.32
N LYS A 156 3.36 -18.16 -3.77
CA LYS A 156 3.42 -18.54 -5.18
C LYS A 156 2.44 -17.77 -6.05
N GLN A 157 1.25 -17.49 -5.52
CA GLN A 157 0.26 -16.69 -6.23
C GLN A 157 0.69 -15.22 -6.32
N ALA A 158 1.08 -14.60 -5.21
CA ALA A 158 1.57 -13.22 -5.21
C ALA A 158 2.77 -13.05 -6.15
N MET A 159 3.73 -13.99 -6.10
CA MET A 159 4.87 -14.04 -7.00
C MET A 159 4.43 -14.10 -8.46
N LYS A 160 3.49 -14.98 -8.84
CA LYS A 160 2.97 -15.04 -10.22
C LYS A 160 2.31 -13.73 -10.63
N GLU A 161 1.45 -13.18 -9.77
CA GLU A 161 0.69 -11.96 -10.04
C GLU A 161 1.60 -10.72 -10.13
N SER A 162 2.77 -10.71 -9.48
CA SER A 162 3.76 -9.63 -9.62
C SER A 162 4.29 -9.47 -11.05
N PHE A 163 4.23 -10.52 -11.88
CA PHE A 163 4.64 -10.50 -13.28
C PHE A 163 3.51 -10.15 -14.25
N TYR A 164 2.31 -9.76 -13.77
CA TYR A 164 1.27 -9.26 -14.65
C TYR A 164 1.63 -7.91 -15.26
N MET A 165 1.35 -7.73 -16.55
CA MET A 165 1.70 -6.51 -17.29
C MET A 165 0.99 -5.25 -16.76
N SER A 166 -0.05 -5.38 -15.94
CA SER A 166 -0.68 -4.27 -15.21
C SER A 166 0.21 -3.66 -14.13
N ASN A 167 1.21 -4.40 -13.66
CA ASN A 167 2.21 -3.98 -12.66
C ASN A 167 3.54 -3.51 -13.31
N ILE A 168 3.59 -3.43 -14.64
CA ILE A 168 4.83 -3.18 -15.38
C ILE A 168 4.79 -1.83 -16.11
N CYS A 169 5.91 -1.11 -16.05
CA CYS A 169 6.14 0.10 -16.85
C CYS A 169 7.41 -0.04 -17.72
N PRO A 170 7.49 0.67 -18.88
CA PRO A 170 8.74 0.84 -19.62
C PRO A 170 9.74 1.67 -18.81
N GLN A 171 10.70 1.01 -18.18
CA GLN A 171 11.67 1.65 -17.30
C GLN A 171 13.07 1.62 -17.90
N ASN A 172 13.80 2.72 -17.76
CA ASN A 172 15.20 2.79 -18.15
C ASN A 172 16.00 1.72 -17.41
N ARG A 173 16.87 1.00 -18.13
CA ARG A 173 17.59 -0.16 -17.58
C ARG A 173 18.47 0.19 -16.38
N LYS A 174 19.11 1.36 -16.39
CA LYS A 174 19.99 1.77 -15.30
C LYS A 174 19.19 2.15 -14.06
N LEU A 175 18.13 2.96 -14.24
CA LEU A 175 17.19 3.26 -13.15
C LEU A 175 16.61 1.98 -12.53
N ASN A 176 16.08 1.07 -13.35
CA ASN A 176 15.41 -0.15 -12.90
C ASN A 176 16.31 -1.08 -12.08
N ARG A 177 17.60 -1.18 -12.45
CA ARG A 177 18.54 -2.14 -11.86
C ARG A 177 19.34 -1.57 -10.70
N ASP A 178 19.52 -0.25 -10.69
CA ASP A 178 20.29 0.46 -9.68
C ASP A 178 19.31 1.18 -8.74
N ASP A 179 19.15 2.50 -8.84
CA ASP A 179 18.47 3.34 -7.84
C ASP A 179 17.04 2.88 -7.47
N TRP A 180 16.27 2.35 -8.43
CA TRP A 180 14.93 1.82 -8.13
C TRP A 180 15.01 0.53 -7.31
N GLY A 181 15.94 -0.36 -7.65
CA GLY A 181 16.20 -1.61 -6.93
C GLY A 181 16.80 -1.37 -5.55
N ASP A 182 17.69 -0.37 -5.42
CA ASP A 182 18.24 0.06 -4.13
C ASP A 182 17.12 0.49 -3.18
N LEU A 183 16.16 1.31 -3.67
CA LEU A 183 15.02 1.73 -2.85
C LEU A 183 14.09 0.56 -2.50
N GLU A 184 13.91 -0.41 -3.39
CA GLU A 184 13.17 -1.64 -3.07
C GLU A 184 13.86 -2.45 -1.97
N GLU A 185 15.19 -2.50 -1.95
CA GLU A 185 15.95 -3.13 -0.87
C GLU A 185 15.78 -2.39 0.45
N SER A 186 15.87 -1.06 0.45
CA SER A 186 15.61 -0.24 1.65
C SER A 186 14.21 -0.47 2.20
N CYS A 187 13.18 -0.58 1.35
CA CYS A 187 11.82 -0.92 1.78
C CYS A 187 11.76 -2.24 2.55
N ARG A 188 12.44 -3.30 2.05
CA ARG A 188 12.50 -4.59 2.75
C ARG A 188 13.25 -4.49 4.08
N LYS A 189 14.40 -3.79 4.12
CA LYS A 189 15.13 -3.53 5.38
C LYS A 189 14.27 -2.79 6.40
N TRP A 190 13.47 -1.81 5.96
CA TRP A 190 12.55 -1.10 6.84
C TRP A 190 11.41 -1.99 7.34
N ALA A 191 10.85 -2.86 6.50
CA ALA A 191 9.86 -3.85 6.95
C ALA A 191 10.46 -4.79 8.00
N GLU A 192 11.67 -5.29 7.76
CA GLU A 192 12.42 -6.13 8.71
C GLU A 192 12.69 -5.42 10.03
N LYS A 193 13.03 -4.14 9.99
CA LYS A 193 13.34 -3.35 11.19
C LYS A 193 12.09 -2.93 11.96
N TYR A 194 11.10 -2.37 11.28
CA TYR A 194 9.95 -1.68 11.88
C TYR A 194 8.66 -2.52 11.92
N GLY A 195 8.66 -3.70 11.30
CA GLY A 195 7.52 -4.63 11.32
C GLY A 195 6.67 -4.55 10.06
N THR A 196 6.20 -3.36 9.68
CA THR A 196 5.37 -3.16 8.49
C THR A 196 5.68 -1.82 7.84
N VAL A 197 5.72 -1.80 6.51
CA VAL A 197 5.79 -0.59 5.70
C VAL A 197 4.65 -0.58 4.68
N TYR A 198 4.11 0.60 4.43
CA TYR A 198 3.05 0.85 3.46
C TYR A 198 3.64 1.57 2.26
N ILE A 199 3.49 1.02 1.06
CA ILE A 199 4.20 1.52 -0.13
C ILE A 199 3.19 1.79 -1.25
N ALA A 200 3.33 2.93 -1.91
CA ALA A 200 2.67 3.19 -3.18
C ALA A 200 3.67 3.78 -4.18
N CYS A 201 3.59 3.38 -5.43
CA CYS A 201 4.50 3.86 -6.47
C CYS A 201 3.82 3.88 -7.84
N GLY A 202 4.42 4.56 -8.81
CA GLY A 202 3.85 4.62 -10.15
C GLY A 202 4.58 5.56 -11.10
N PRO A 203 4.18 5.56 -12.38
CA PRO A 203 4.73 6.46 -13.37
C PRO A 203 4.15 7.88 -13.27
N ILE A 204 4.92 8.86 -13.75
CA ILE A 204 4.49 10.24 -13.98
C ILE A 204 4.74 10.57 -15.44
N TYR A 205 3.76 11.25 -16.04
CA TYR A 205 3.78 11.75 -17.41
C TYR A 205 3.70 13.27 -17.38
N ASP A 206 4.77 13.94 -17.81
CA ASP A 206 4.86 15.40 -17.82
C ASP A 206 4.17 16.00 -19.06
N THR A 207 3.84 15.15 -20.04
CA THR A 207 3.16 15.50 -21.29
C THR A 207 1.94 14.61 -21.54
N LYS A 208 0.92 15.18 -22.21
CA LYS A 208 -0.27 14.44 -22.67
C LYS A 208 0.01 13.50 -23.85
N SER A 209 1.18 13.60 -24.46
CA SER A 209 1.59 12.80 -25.62
C SER A 209 2.96 12.16 -25.37
N PRO A 210 3.04 11.20 -24.43
CA PRO A 210 4.28 10.50 -24.14
C PRO A 210 4.72 9.63 -25.32
N LYS A 211 6.00 9.30 -25.36
CA LYS A 211 6.53 8.24 -26.24
C LYS A 211 5.79 6.93 -25.97
N ARG A 212 5.57 6.12 -27.00
CA ARG A 212 4.88 4.82 -26.89
C ARG A 212 5.68 3.70 -27.54
N ILE A 213 5.58 2.49 -27.00
CA ILE A 213 6.26 1.28 -27.48
C ILE A 213 5.25 0.17 -27.78
N GLY A 214 5.68 -0.81 -28.58
CA GLY A 214 4.87 -2.00 -28.87
C GLY A 214 3.68 -1.76 -29.79
N GLU A 215 2.95 -2.85 -30.01
CA GLU A 215 1.74 -2.88 -30.82
C GLU A 215 0.59 -2.20 -30.08
N HIS A 216 0.46 -2.50 -28.78
CA HIS A 216 -0.57 -1.93 -27.90
C HIS A 216 -0.28 -0.50 -27.43
N LYS A 217 0.80 0.11 -27.93
CA LYS A 217 1.15 1.53 -27.69
C LYS A 217 1.33 1.87 -26.22
N VAL A 218 2.07 1.05 -25.47
CA VAL A 218 2.38 1.28 -24.06
C VAL A 218 3.14 2.59 -23.89
N ALA A 219 2.64 3.49 -23.05
CA ALA A 219 3.27 4.77 -22.80
C ALA A 219 4.56 4.61 -21.98
N VAL A 220 5.57 5.39 -22.34
CA VAL A 220 6.85 5.47 -21.64
C VAL A 220 6.76 6.64 -20.65
N PRO A 221 6.88 6.39 -19.33
CA PRO A 221 6.88 7.43 -18.32
C PRO A 221 8.06 8.39 -18.46
N ASP A 222 7.86 9.66 -18.09
CA ASP A 222 8.93 10.64 -17.98
C ASP A 222 9.67 10.48 -16.64
N ARG A 223 8.91 10.16 -15.58
CA ARG A 223 9.39 10.00 -14.22
C ARG A 223 8.66 8.86 -13.50
N PHE A 224 9.16 8.48 -12.33
CA PHE A 224 8.52 7.57 -11.40
C PHE A 224 8.49 8.19 -10.01
N PHE A 225 7.45 7.87 -9.25
CA PHE A 225 7.40 8.16 -7.83
C PHE A 225 7.36 6.88 -7.00
N LYS A 226 7.80 7.00 -5.75
CA LYS A 226 7.50 6.03 -4.69
C LYS A 226 7.29 6.79 -3.39
N VAL A 227 6.24 6.44 -2.66
CA VAL A 227 6.00 6.91 -1.30
C VAL A 227 6.01 5.71 -0.35
N VAL A 228 6.55 5.92 0.85
CA VAL A 228 6.69 4.88 1.87
C VAL A 228 6.28 5.45 3.22
N LEU A 229 5.42 4.73 3.93
CA LEU A 229 5.01 5.05 5.30
C LEU A 229 5.44 3.94 6.25
N ILE A 230 6.24 4.31 7.25
CA ILE A 230 6.50 3.51 8.44
C ILE A 230 5.53 4.00 9.53
N TYR A 231 4.44 3.27 9.74
CA TYR A 231 3.38 3.69 10.66
C TYR A 231 3.58 3.12 12.07
N ASN A 232 4.49 3.72 12.85
CA ASN A 232 4.47 3.55 14.30
C ASN A 232 3.60 4.67 14.90
N ARG A 233 2.49 4.36 15.59
CA ARG A 233 1.47 5.33 16.03
C ARG A 233 2.00 6.55 16.82
N LYS A 234 3.22 6.47 17.36
CA LYS A 234 3.86 7.55 18.12
C LYS A 234 4.60 8.54 17.21
N ASN A 235 5.45 8.02 16.33
CA ASN A 235 6.35 8.77 15.45
C ASN A 235 6.32 8.17 14.03
N PRO A 236 5.20 8.29 13.30
CA PRO A 236 5.13 7.81 11.94
C PRO A 236 6.07 8.61 11.04
N ILE A 237 6.63 7.95 10.04
CA ILE A 237 7.56 8.52 9.07
C ILE A 237 6.99 8.27 7.68
N ALA A 238 6.81 9.34 6.92
CA ALA A 238 6.48 9.28 5.50
C ALA A 238 7.67 9.76 4.67
N MET A 239 7.92 9.11 3.54
CA MET A 239 9.02 9.42 2.64
C MET A 239 8.48 9.48 1.21
N GLY A 240 8.82 10.53 0.47
CA GLY A 240 8.54 10.65 -0.96
C GLY A 240 9.83 10.58 -1.78
N PHE A 241 9.76 9.96 -2.95
CA PHE A 241 10.88 9.86 -3.89
C PHE A 241 10.41 10.15 -5.31
N LEU A 242 11.22 10.89 -6.07
CA LEU A 242 11.01 11.15 -7.49
C LEU A 242 12.25 10.77 -8.30
N PHE A 243 12.05 9.98 -9.35
CA PHE A 243 13.09 9.51 -10.24
C PHE A 243 12.78 9.91 -11.68
N GLU A 244 13.75 10.45 -12.40
CA GLU A 244 13.62 10.59 -13.85
C GLU A 244 13.82 9.24 -14.55
N ASN A 245 13.02 8.94 -15.59
CA ASN A 245 13.11 7.68 -16.34
C ASN A 245 14.29 7.68 -17.34
N LYS A 246 15.49 7.93 -16.82
CA LYS A 246 16.72 8.05 -17.59
C LYS A 246 17.88 7.40 -16.84
N ALA A 247 19.03 7.28 -17.48
CA ALA A 247 20.18 6.61 -16.88
C ALA A 247 20.88 7.52 -15.86
N HIS A 248 20.69 7.26 -14.57
CA HIS A 248 21.45 7.85 -13.46
C HIS A 248 21.83 6.79 -12.43
N HIS A 249 22.73 7.17 -11.52
CA HIS A 249 22.97 6.45 -10.28
C HIS A 249 23.48 7.44 -9.23
N GLN A 250 22.77 7.58 -8.12
CA GLN A 250 23.16 8.44 -7.01
C GLN A 250 22.55 7.93 -5.70
N HIS A 251 23.06 8.44 -4.56
CA HIS A 251 22.51 8.09 -3.25
C HIS A 251 21.01 8.41 -3.16
N LEU A 252 20.22 7.48 -2.61
CA LEU A 252 18.76 7.58 -2.49
C LEU A 252 18.27 8.87 -1.82
N LYS A 253 19.02 9.38 -0.84
CA LYS A 253 18.74 10.67 -0.19
C LYS A 253 18.61 11.84 -1.18
N ASN A 254 19.29 11.80 -2.32
CA ASN A 254 19.25 12.86 -3.33
C ASN A 254 17.99 12.79 -4.22
N TYR A 255 17.22 11.70 -4.14
CA TYR A 255 15.92 11.55 -4.80
C TYR A 255 14.74 11.87 -3.88
N MET A 256 15.00 12.09 -2.58
CA MET A 256 13.96 12.38 -1.61
C MET A 256 13.31 13.73 -1.88
N VAL A 257 11.99 13.74 -1.74
CA VAL A 257 11.12 14.91 -1.74
C VAL A 257 10.09 14.75 -0.63
N THR A 258 9.34 15.80 -0.32
CA THR A 258 8.20 15.66 0.59
C THR A 258 7.10 14.82 -0.08
N VAL A 259 6.21 14.20 0.70
CA VAL A 259 5.07 13.48 0.12
C VAL A 259 4.13 14.48 -0.57
N ASP A 260 3.94 15.68 -0.01
CA ASP A 260 3.19 16.77 -0.65
C ASP A 260 3.68 17.07 -2.08
N GLN A 261 5.00 17.04 -2.31
CA GLN A 261 5.55 17.25 -3.66
C GLN A 261 5.22 16.09 -4.62
N VAL A 262 5.12 14.87 -4.11
CA VAL A 262 4.65 13.71 -4.90
C VAL A 262 3.16 13.83 -5.19
N GLU A 263 2.35 14.26 -4.22
CA GLU A 263 0.92 14.53 -4.40
C GLU A 263 0.67 15.60 -5.47
N GLU A 264 1.41 16.70 -5.43
CA GLU A 264 1.34 17.75 -6.43
C GLU A 264 1.62 17.22 -7.84
N ALA A 265 2.68 16.41 -7.96
CA ALA A 265 3.11 15.82 -9.23
C ALA A 265 2.12 14.77 -9.77
N THR A 266 1.39 14.07 -8.90
CA THR A 266 0.56 12.91 -9.28
C THR A 266 -0.95 13.18 -9.25
N GLY A 267 -1.40 14.21 -8.53
CA GLY A 267 -2.80 14.49 -8.24
C GLY A 267 -3.49 13.41 -7.38
N LEU A 268 -2.71 12.72 -6.55
CA LEU A 268 -3.13 11.72 -5.56
C LEU A 268 -2.97 12.30 -4.15
N ASP A 269 -3.75 11.77 -3.21
CA ASP A 269 -3.75 12.03 -1.77
C ASP A 269 -3.23 10.75 -1.10
N PHE A 270 -1.94 10.71 -0.72
CA PHE A 270 -1.32 9.53 -0.14
C PHE A 270 -1.62 9.47 1.35
N PHE A 271 -1.60 8.25 1.91
CA PHE A 271 -1.82 8.02 3.34
C PHE A 271 -3.09 8.64 3.96
N SER A 272 -4.07 9.08 3.14
CA SER A 272 -5.41 9.64 3.45
C SER A 272 -6.27 8.99 4.54
N LYS A 273 -5.84 7.84 5.07
CA LYS A 273 -6.46 7.13 6.21
C LYS A 273 -5.72 7.35 7.53
N VAL A 274 -4.55 7.98 7.51
CA VAL A 274 -3.84 8.49 8.67
C VAL A 274 -4.60 9.74 9.17
N PRO A 275 -4.72 9.98 10.49
CA PRO A 275 -5.38 11.19 10.97
C PRO A 275 -4.76 12.47 10.38
N ASP A 276 -5.59 13.39 9.87
CA ASP A 276 -5.16 14.60 9.14
C ASP A 276 -4.02 15.38 9.82
N SER A 277 -4.07 15.51 11.16
CA SER A 277 -3.03 16.26 11.90
C SER A 277 -1.67 15.58 11.88
N ILE A 278 -1.66 14.25 11.79
CA ILE A 278 -0.45 13.44 11.68
C ILE A 278 0.02 13.46 10.23
N GLU A 279 -0.87 13.15 9.30
CA GLU A 279 -0.64 13.16 7.85
C GLU A 279 0.02 14.46 7.39
N LYS A 280 -0.64 15.61 7.59
CA LYS A 280 -0.11 16.94 7.20
C LYS A 280 1.28 17.23 7.76
N ARG A 281 1.59 16.71 8.95
CA ARG A 281 2.90 16.90 9.60
C ARG A 281 3.97 16.02 8.96
N ILE A 282 3.67 14.76 8.65
CA ILE A 282 4.66 13.82 8.12
C ILE A 282 4.87 14.01 6.61
N GLU A 283 3.88 14.52 5.89
CA GLU A 283 3.93 14.66 4.43
C GLU A 283 4.60 15.95 3.96
N SER A 284 4.65 16.98 4.81
CA SER A 284 5.24 18.29 4.49
C SER A 284 6.75 18.40 4.72
N THR A 285 7.40 17.32 5.17
CA THR A 285 8.84 17.33 5.50
C THR A 285 9.58 16.14 4.90
N ILE A 286 10.87 16.34 4.60
CA ILE A 286 11.79 15.24 4.29
C ILE A 286 12.34 14.74 5.62
N PRO A 287 12.11 13.46 5.99
CA PRO A 287 12.60 12.96 7.28
C PRO A 287 14.13 12.83 7.29
N GLU A 288 14.73 13.21 8.41
CA GLU A 288 16.16 13.09 8.65
C GLU A 288 16.53 11.74 9.30
N GLY A 289 17.79 11.34 9.18
CA GLY A 289 18.31 10.15 9.87
C GLY A 289 17.79 8.81 9.34
N ILE A 290 17.29 8.79 8.10
CA ILE A 290 16.87 7.57 7.41
C ILE A 290 18.11 6.76 7.00
N ASP A 291 18.09 5.47 7.37
CA ASP A 291 19.10 4.49 7.04
C ASP A 291 18.60 3.66 5.84
N PHE A 292 19.37 3.63 4.75
CA PHE A 292 18.98 3.06 3.45
C PHE A 292 19.59 1.67 3.21
#